data_AF-A0AAU2EE40-F1
#
_entry.id   AF-A0AAU2EE40-F1
#
_cell.length_a   1.000
_cell.length_b   1.000
_cell.length_c   1.000
_cell.angle_alpha   90.00
_cell.angle_beta   90.00
_cell.angle_gamma   90.00
#
_symmetry.space_group_name_H-M   'P 1'
#
loop_
_entity.id
_entity.type
_entity.pdbx_description
1 polymer ?
#
loop_
_entity_poly.entity_id
_entity_poly.type
_entity_poly.pdbx_seq_one_letter_code
_entity_poly.pdbx_strand_id
1 'polypeptide(L)'
;MRWLTLYARSRQLSLSAALVLFGALLALLLADGGDDGTGDVPLAILLLTANVTAATIGLAGQDAALDRTAAIRWVLRRAVHVLLIGGFAAAVLLAVQAAGPELATTTLVVRDAAGLVGLAALGATLFGAVYAWILPTCWLAFTYLAPPLPGLAGEVGSWMVLSPATTVSTGTPWALLATGTLLYALAGPRR
;
A
#
# COMPACT_ATOMS: atom_id res chain seq x y z
N MET A 1 -19.35 5.07 21.25
CA MET A 1 -18.28 5.87 20.60
C MET A 1 -16.84 5.52 21.05
N ARG A 2 -16.58 5.03 22.27
CA ARG A 2 -15.22 4.69 22.73
C ARG A 2 -14.45 3.62 21.91
N TRP A 3 -15.14 2.68 21.28
CA TRP A 3 -14.49 1.51 20.67
C TRP A 3 -13.66 1.85 19.43
N LEU A 4 -14.16 2.72 18.55
CA LEU A 4 -13.42 3.16 17.35
C LEU A 4 -12.14 3.90 17.71
N THR A 5 -12.18 4.77 18.71
CA THR A 5 -10.99 5.50 19.20
C THR A 5 -9.96 4.57 19.81
N LEU A 6 -10.41 3.57 20.57
CA LEU A 6 -9.51 2.54 21.14
C LEU A 6 -8.88 1.68 20.04
N TYR A 7 -9.66 1.29 19.02
CA TYR A 7 -9.15 0.57 17.85
C TYR A 7 -8.15 1.42 17.05
N ALA A 8 -8.45 2.71 16.86
CA ALA A 8 -7.55 3.63 16.16
C ALA A 8 -6.22 3.80 16.88
N ARG A 9 -6.25 3.91 18.22
CA ARG A 9 -5.02 3.97 19.03
C ARG A 9 -4.26 2.66 19.01
N SER A 10 -4.93 1.51 19.16
CA SER A 10 -4.24 0.21 19.17
C SER A 10 -3.53 -0.08 17.85
N ARG A 11 -4.08 0.42 16.74
CA ARG A 11 -3.55 0.31 15.39
C ARG A 11 -2.69 1.51 14.97
N GLN A 12 -2.30 2.38 15.90
CA GLN A 12 -1.48 3.57 15.65
C GLN A 12 -1.94 4.41 14.43
N LEU A 13 -3.26 4.48 14.16
CA LEU A 13 -3.79 5.10 12.94
C LEU A 13 -3.38 6.56 12.81
N SER A 14 -3.31 7.28 13.93
CA SER A 14 -2.91 8.69 13.95
C SER A 14 -1.46 8.87 13.51
N LEU A 15 -0.57 7.97 13.90
CA LEU A 15 0.85 8.03 13.52
C LEU A 15 1.01 7.70 12.03
N SER A 16 0.38 6.63 11.55
CA SER A 16 0.39 6.29 10.13
C SER A 16 -0.20 7.40 9.25
N ALA A 17 -1.32 7.99 9.67
CA ALA A 17 -1.92 9.11 8.96
C ALA A 17 -1.00 10.34 8.95
N ALA A 18 -0.36 10.67 10.07
CA ALA A 18 0.58 11.78 10.13
C ALA A 18 1.78 11.58 9.19
N LEU A 19 2.35 10.37 9.13
CA LEU A 19 3.48 10.06 8.25
C LEU A 19 3.09 10.14 6.76
N VAL A 20 1.92 9.60 6.40
CA VAL A 20 1.39 9.68 5.03
C VAL A 20 1.14 11.14 4.63
N LEU A 21 0.51 11.93 5.51
CA LEU A 21 0.24 13.34 5.25
C LEU A 21 1.53 14.17 5.18
N PHE A 22 2.54 13.83 5.99
CA PHE A 22 3.86 14.46 5.93
C PHE A 22 4.55 14.16 4.59
N GLY A 23 4.49 12.92 4.10
CA GLY A 23 5.01 12.56 2.78
C GLY A 23 4.28 13.32 1.65
N ALA A 24 2.95 13.43 1.74
CA ALA A 24 2.15 14.22 0.80
C ALA A 24 2.51 15.70 0.81
N LEU A 25 2.72 16.29 2.00
CA LEU A 25 3.16 17.67 2.14
C LEU A 25 4.55 17.89 1.51
N LEU A 26 5.49 16.98 1.75
CA LEU A 26 6.81 17.04 1.11
C LEU A 26 6.70 16.95 -0.41
N ALA A 27 5.84 16.07 -0.94
CA ALA A 27 5.61 15.97 -2.38
C ALA A 27 5.10 17.30 -2.97
N LEU A 28 4.15 17.96 -2.30
CA LEU A 28 3.64 19.27 -2.73
C LEU A 28 4.70 20.39 -2.65
N LEU A 29 5.57 20.34 -1.65
CA LEU A 29 6.61 21.35 -1.46
C LEU A 29 7.79 21.19 -2.42
N LEU A 30 8.05 19.96 -2.88
CA LEU A 30 9.19 19.62 -3.73
C LEU A 30 8.81 19.47 -5.22
N ALA A 31 7.52 19.44 -5.53
CA ALA A 31 7.07 19.45 -6.92
C ALA A 31 7.36 20.82 -7.54
N ASP A 32 8.47 20.92 -8.25
CA ASP A 32 8.69 22.04 -9.17
C ASP A 32 7.66 21.94 -10.30
N GLY A 33 6.93 23.03 -10.55
CA GLY A 33 5.82 23.10 -11.52
C GLY A 33 6.23 22.99 -12.99
N GLY A 34 7.22 22.16 -13.31
CA GLY A 34 7.64 21.81 -14.66
C GLY A 34 6.55 20.98 -15.35
N ASP A 35 5.67 21.66 -16.05
CA ASP A 35 4.60 21.08 -16.86
C ASP A 35 5.18 20.53 -18.18
N ASP A 36 5.82 19.36 -18.10
CA ASP A 36 6.29 18.64 -19.29
C ASP A 36 5.16 17.78 -19.91
N GLY A 37 3.93 17.83 -19.38
CA GLY A 37 2.74 17.13 -19.89
C GLY A 37 2.76 15.61 -19.76
N THR A 38 3.89 15.01 -19.40
CA THR A 38 4.04 13.60 -19.04
C THR A 38 4.22 13.48 -17.53
N GLY A 39 3.20 13.00 -16.83
CA GLY A 39 3.25 12.86 -15.37
C GLY A 39 4.42 11.99 -14.89
N ASP A 40 4.99 12.35 -13.74
CA ASP A 40 6.11 11.64 -13.10
C ASP A 40 5.64 10.34 -12.41
N VAL A 41 5.38 9.33 -13.25
CA VAL A 41 4.94 8.00 -12.81
C VAL A 41 5.93 7.37 -11.80
N PRO A 42 7.26 7.48 -11.96
CA PRO A 42 8.19 7.03 -10.94
C PRO A 42 7.99 7.67 -9.57
N LEU A 43 7.77 8.98 -9.51
CA LEU A 43 7.47 9.68 -8.26
C LEU A 43 6.13 9.22 -7.67
N ALA A 44 5.08 9.02 -8.48
CA ALA A 44 3.80 8.49 -8.02
C ALA A 44 3.95 7.11 -7.36
N ILE A 45 4.69 6.20 -8.00
CA ILE A 45 4.95 4.85 -7.50
C ILE A 45 5.74 4.88 -6.19
N LEU A 46 6.76 5.75 -6.11
CA LEU A 46 7.55 5.94 -4.91
C LEU A 46 6.69 6.45 -3.74
N LEU A 47 5.87 7.47 -3.98
CA LEU A 47 4.98 8.05 -2.96
C LEU A 47 3.92 7.06 -2.49
N LEU A 48 3.31 6.28 -3.40
CA LEU A 48 2.38 5.21 -3.01
C LEU A 48 3.06 4.14 -2.16
N THR A 49 4.25 3.70 -2.56
CA THR A 49 5.02 2.70 -1.80
C THR A 49 5.36 3.24 -0.42
N ALA A 50 5.83 4.48 -0.32
CA ALA A 50 6.14 5.13 0.95
C ALA A 50 4.89 5.25 1.85
N ASN A 51 3.75 5.66 1.29
CA ASN A 51 2.49 5.79 2.01
C ASN A 51 2.01 4.44 2.56
N VAL A 52 2.03 3.39 1.74
CA VAL A 52 1.67 2.03 2.16
C VAL A 52 2.65 1.52 3.21
N THR A 53 3.95 1.70 3.01
CA THR A 53 4.99 1.33 3.98
C THR A 53 4.77 2.01 5.34
N ALA A 54 4.48 3.31 5.36
CA ALA A 54 4.17 4.04 6.60
C ALA A 54 2.88 3.52 7.28
N ALA A 55 1.91 3.10 6.48
CA ALA A 55 0.65 2.56 6.98
C ALA A 55 0.78 1.11 7.50
N THR A 56 1.86 0.39 7.17
CA THR A 56 2.08 -0.98 7.69
C THR A 56 2.24 -1.03 9.21
N ILE A 57 2.61 0.08 9.84
CA ILE A 57 2.66 0.23 11.30
C ILE A 57 1.30 -0.15 11.93
N GLY A 58 0.19 0.16 11.27
CA GLY A 58 -1.15 -0.19 11.74
C GLY A 58 -1.52 -1.67 11.60
N LEU A 59 -0.76 -2.45 10.82
CA LEU A 59 -0.97 -3.89 10.72
C LEU A 59 -0.54 -4.64 12.00
N ALA A 60 0.20 -3.98 12.90
CA ALA A 60 0.46 -4.49 14.25
C ALA A 60 -0.71 -4.17 15.18
N GLY A 61 -1.25 -5.19 15.84
CA GLY A 61 -2.09 -4.99 17.03
C GLY A 61 -1.19 -4.90 18.27
N GLN A 62 -1.62 -4.16 19.29
CA GLN A 62 -0.89 -4.10 20.57
C GLN A 62 -0.71 -5.49 21.21
N ASP A 63 -1.65 -6.40 20.98
CA ASP A 63 -1.57 -7.79 21.45
C ASP A 63 -2.21 -8.76 20.44
N ALA A 64 -1.37 -9.47 19.69
CA ALA A 64 -1.80 -10.46 18.70
C ALA A 64 -2.37 -11.76 19.32
N ALA A 65 -2.21 -11.99 20.62
CA ALA A 65 -2.85 -13.10 21.32
C ALA A 65 -4.32 -12.75 21.64
N LEU A 66 -4.59 -11.53 22.10
CA LEU A 66 -5.95 -11.01 22.34
C LEU A 66 -6.80 -10.97 21.05
N ASP A 67 -6.19 -10.58 19.93
CA ASP A 67 -6.87 -10.56 18.63
C ASP A 67 -7.30 -11.97 18.15
N ARG A 68 -6.75 -13.05 18.73
CA ARG A 68 -7.11 -14.44 18.35
C ARG A 68 -8.15 -15.07 19.25
N THR A 69 -8.25 -14.63 20.51
CA THR A 69 -9.13 -15.25 21.51
C THR A 69 -10.44 -14.50 21.69
N ALA A 70 -10.54 -13.26 21.22
CA ALA A 70 -11.78 -12.50 21.31
C ALA A 70 -12.86 -13.04 20.35
N ALA A 71 -14.10 -13.17 20.85
CA ALA A 71 -15.29 -13.62 20.11
C ALA A 71 -15.80 -12.62 19.04
N ILE A 72 -14.91 -11.82 18.47
CA ILE A 72 -15.21 -10.78 17.48
C ILE A 72 -14.81 -11.29 16.10
N ARG A 73 -15.53 -10.85 15.06
CA ARG A 73 -15.21 -11.14 13.65
C ARG A 73 -13.94 -10.40 13.19
N TRP A 74 -12.78 -10.84 13.68
CA TRP A 74 -11.48 -10.24 13.36
C TRP A 74 -11.12 -10.31 11.88
N VAL A 75 -11.55 -11.36 11.19
CA VAL A 75 -11.37 -11.53 9.74
C VAL A 75 -11.87 -10.30 8.99
N LEU A 76 -13.12 -9.90 9.23
CA LEU A 76 -13.71 -8.75 8.54
C LEU A 76 -13.01 -7.44 8.93
N ARG A 77 -12.66 -7.26 10.22
CA ARG A 77 -11.99 -6.05 10.68
C ARG A 77 -10.59 -5.89 10.06
N ARG A 78 -9.83 -6.98 9.97
CA ARG A 78 -8.50 -7.01 9.34
C ARG A 78 -8.61 -6.75 7.84
N ALA A 79 -9.56 -7.39 7.16
CA ALA A 79 -9.79 -7.16 5.74
C ALA A 79 -10.14 -5.69 5.47
N VAL A 80 -11.11 -5.13 6.21
CA VAL A 80 -11.47 -3.72 6.10
C VAL A 80 -10.28 -2.80 6.40
N HIS A 81 -9.46 -3.13 7.40
CA HIS A 81 -8.30 -2.32 7.74
C HIS A 81 -7.26 -2.29 6.61
N VAL A 82 -6.96 -3.42 5.98
CA VAL A 82 -6.09 -3.52 4.80
C VAL A 82 -6.66 -2.68 3.64
N LEU A 83 -7.95 -2.82 3.35
CA LEU A 83 -8.61 -2.02 2.29
C LEU A 83 -8.57 -0.52 2.58
N LEU A 84 -8.76 -0.12 3.84
CA LEU A 84 -8.67 1.28 4.26
C LEU A 84 -7.25 1.83 4.10
N ILE A 85 -6.21 1.05 4.35
CA ILE A 85 -4.82 1.47 4.12
C ILE A 85 -4.59 1.77 2.65
N GLY A 86 -4.96 0.86 1.75
CA GLY A 86 -4.77 1.04 0.31
C GLY A 86 -5.61 2.21 -0.22
N GLY A 87 -6.88 2.29 0.19
CA GLY A 87 -7.77 3.37 -0.18
C GLY A 87 -7.29 4.74 0.31
N PHE A 88 -6.77 4.82 1.53
CA PHE A 88 -6.22 6.05 2.08
C PHE A 88 -4.94 6.49 1.36
N ALA A 89 -4.03 5.55 1.07
CA ALA A 89 -2.81 5.85 0.32
C ALA A 89 -3.12 6.38 -1.09
N ALA A 90 -4.08 5.76 -1.79
CA ALA A 90 -4.55 6.22 -3.09
C ALA A 90 -5.22 7.60 -3.00
N ALA A 91 -6.13 7.79 -2.05
CA ALA A 91 -6.86 9.05 -1.86
C ALA A 91 -5.92 10.22 -1.57
N VAL A 92 -4.89 10.00 -0.74
CA VAL A 92 -3.89 11.04 -0.44
C VAL A 92 -3.10 11.41 -1.68
N LEU A 93 -2.63 10.44 -2.49
CA LEU A 93 -1.92 10.77 -3.72
C LEU A 93 -2.82 11.50 -4.73
N LEU A 94 -4.07 11.06 -4.90
CA LEU A 94 -5.03 11.74 -5.77
C LEU A 94 -5.33 13.17 -5.30
N ALA A 95 -5.37 13.41 -3.99
CA ALA A 95 -5.52 14.75 -3.43
C ALA A 95 -4.30 15.65 -3.70
N VAL A 96 -3.09 15.09 -3.63
CA VAL A 96 -1.86 15.79 -4.03
C VAL A 96 -1.91 16.18 -5.50
N GLN A 97 -2.31 15.25 -6.37
CA GLN A 97 -2.41 15.53 -7.82
C GLN A 97 -3.47 16.58 -8.15
N ALA A 98 -4.61 16.55 -7.44
CA ALA A 98 -5.66 17.56 -7.59
C ALA A 98 -5.23 18.98 -7.14
N ALA A 99 -4.19 19.07 -6.29
CA ALA A 99 -3.68 20.34 -5.76
C ALA A 99 -2.46 20.88 -6.52
N GLY A 100 -1.91 20.15 -7.49
CA GLY A 100 -0.68 20.54 -8.18
C GLY A 100 -0.32 19.59 -9.33
N PRO A 101 0.73 18.76 -9.18
CA PRO A 101 1.29 18.02 -10.30
C PRO A 101 0.43 16.81 -10.69
N GLU A 102 0.15 16.64 -11.99
CA GLU A 102 -0.34 15.37 -12.51
C GLU A 102 0.84 14.39 -12.56
N LEU A 103 0.85 13.39 -11.66
CA LEU A 103 1.94 12.43 -11.50
C LEU A 103 1.65 11.11 -12.23
N ALA A 104 0.40 10.66 -12.17
CA ALA A 104 -0.04 9.41 -12.80
C ALA A 104 -1.57 9.37 -12.96
N THR A 105 -2.04 8.64 -13.97
CA THR A 105 -3.47 8.39 -14.17
C THR A 105 -4.13 7.78 -12.93
N THR A 106 -5.39 8.12 -12.68
CA THR A 106 -6.16 7.56 -11.55
C THR A 106 -6.18 6.03 -11.55
N THR A 107 -6.27 5.42 -12.74
CA THR A 107 -6.25 3.96 -12.90
C THR A 107 -4.95 3.35 -12.39
N LEU A 108 -3.81 3.97 -12.71
CA LEU A 108 -2.50 3.52 -12.21
C LEU A 108 -2.44 3.65 -10.69
N VAL A 109 -2.87 4.78 -10.13
CA VAL A 109 -2.85 5.01 -8.68
C VAL A 109 -3.66 3.99 -7.91
N VAL A 110 -4.89 3.69 -8.35
CA VAL A 110 -5.78 2.72 -7.70
C VAL A 110 -5.21 1.30 -7.80
N ARG A 111 -4.74 0.93 -8.99
CA ARG A 111 -4.12 -0.37 -9.25
C ARG A 111 -2.88 -0.57 -8.37
N ASP A 112 -2.02 0.43 -8.29
CA ASP A 112 -0.75 0.35 -7.57
C ASP A 112 -0.95 0.31 -6.07
N ALA A 113 -1.87 1.13 -5.55
CA ALA A 113 -2.27 1.05 -4.16
C ALA A 113 -2.84 -0.34 -3.78
N ALA A 114 -3.63 -0.96 -4.67
CA ALA A 114 -4.18 -2.31 -4.46
C ALA A 114 -3.07 -3.37 -4.37
N GLY A 115 -2.14 -3.39 -5.32
CA GLY A 115 -1.03 -4.35 -5.30
C GLY A 115 -0.10 -4.16 -4.09
N LEU A 116 0.27 -2.91 -3.80
CA LEU A 116 1.17 -2.57 -2.70
C LEU A 116 0.57 -2.94 -1.34
N VAL A 117 -0.71 -2.64 -1.09
CA VAL A 117 -1.34 -2.99 0.18
C VAL A 117 -1.53 -4.51 0.32
N GLY A 118 -1.74 -5.21 -0.81
CA GLY A 118 -1.71 -6.67 -0.87
C GLY A 118 -0.34 -7.23 -0.44
N LEU A 119 0.75 -6.68 -0.99
CA LEU A 119 2.11 -7.05 -0.61
C LEU A 119 2.40 -6.73 0.86
N ALA A 120 1.96 -5.59 1.37
CA ALA A 120 2.10 -5.24 2.78
C ALA A 120 1.37 -6.23 3.70
N ALA A 121 0.14 -6.62 3.33
CA ALA A 121 -0.64 -7.62 4.06
C ALA A 121 0.04 -9.00 4.04
N LEU A 122 0.55 -9.43 2.87
CA LEU A 122 1.37 -10.63 2.74
C LEU A 122 2.63 -10.54 3.60
N GLY A 123 3.36 -9.43 3.55
CA GLY A 123 4.55 -9.19 4.36
C GLY A 123 4.25 -9.34 5.85
N ALA A 124 3.15 -8.76 6.32
CA ALA A 124 2.70 -8.91 7.70
C ALA A 124 2.42 -10.38 8.06
N THR A 125 1.78 -11.15 7.18
CA THR A 125 1.52 -12.59 7.43
C THR A 125 2.77 -13.46 7.41
N LEU A 126 3.75 -13.14 6.57
CA LEU A 126 4.93 -13.99 6.34
C LEU A 126 6.08 -13.65 7.29
N PHE A 127 6.27 -12.37 7.58
CA PHE A 127 7.41 -11.84 8.33
C PHE A 127 7.00 -11.12 9.62
N GLY A 128 5.71 -10.88 9.84
CA GLY A 128 5.21 -10.16 11.00
C GLY A 128 5.01 -8.68 10.69
N ALA A 129 4.23 -8.00 11.54
CA ALA A 129 3.82 -6.62 11.27
C ALA A 129 5.00 -5.63 11.23
N VAL A 130 6.04 -5.87 12.04
CA VAL A 130 7.27 -5.04 12.09
C VAL A 130 8.01 -5.03 10.74
N TYR A 131 7.93 -6.13 9.99
CA TYR A 131 8.63 -6.34 8.73
C TYR A 131 7.69 -6.33 7.51
N ALA A 132 6.44 -5.93 7.70
CA ALA A 132 5.42 -5.90 6.65
C ALA A 132 5.79 -4.98 5.47
N TRP A 133 6.60 -3.95 5.73
CA TRP A 133 7.11 -3.02 4.73
C TRP A 133 8.14 -3.64 3.77
N ILE A 134 8.81 -4.75 4.14
CA ILE A 134 9.88 -5.34 3.34
C ILE A 134 9.36 -5.70 1.96
N LEU A 135 8.19 -6.34 1.87
CA LEU A 135 7.69 -6.85 0.59
C LEU A 135 7.34 -5.73 -0.42
N PRO A 136 6.57 -4.68 -0.08
CA PRO A 136 6.34 -3.57 -1.01
C PRO A 136 7.63 -2.82 -1.36
N THR A 137 8.56 -2.61 -0.41
CA THR A 137 9.83 -1.92 -0.67
C THR A 137 10.78 -2.75 -1.55
N CYS A 138 10.90 -4.05 -1.30
CA CYS A 138 11.70 -4.95 -2.13
C CYS A 138 11.11 -5.09 -3.54
N TRP A 139 9.77 -5.09 -3.68
CA TRP A 139 9.15 -5.12 -5.00
C TRP A 139 9.44 -3.85 -5.77
N LEU A 140 9.31 -2.68 -5.14
CA LEU A 140 9.71 -1.41 -5.73
C LEU A 140 11.17 -1.43 -6.19
N ALA A 141 12.08 -1.85 -5.31
CA ALA A 141 13.50 -1.97 -5.64
C ALA A 141 13.74 -2.94 -6.81
N PHE A 142 13.05 -4.07 -6.83
CA PHE A 142 13.13 -5.02 -7.94
C PHE A 142 12.65 -4.39 -9.26
N THR A 143 11.50 -3.69 -9.25
CA THR A 143 10.96 -3.04 -10.44
C THR A 143 11.92 -2.03 -11.08
N TYR A 144 12.70 -1.29 -10.28
CA TYR A 144 13.60 -0.25 -10.79
C TYR A 144 15.07 -0.67 -10.96
N LEU A 145 15.54 -1.64 -10.18
CA LEU A 145 16.96 -2.01 -10.13
C LEU A 145 17.26 -3.34 -10.82
N ALA A 146 16.27 -4.22 -10.96
CA ALA A 146 16.49 -5.49 -11.65
C ALA A 146 16.55 -5.27 -13.17
N PRO A 147 17.42 -6.01 -13.88
CA PRO A 147 17.38 -6.04 -15.33
C PRO A 147 16.01 -6.56 -15.81
N PRO A 148 15.50 -6.11 -16.97
CA PRO A 148 14.25 -6.62 -17.52
C PRO A 148 14.33 -8.15 -17.71
N LEU A 149 13.42 -8.88 -17.08
CA LEU A 149 13.23 -10.30 -17.34
C LEU A 149 12.32 -10.48 -18.56
N PRO A 150 12.54 -11.51 -19.40
CA PRO A 150 11.63 -11.81 -20.50
C PRO A 150 10.34 -12.48 -20.02
N GLY A 151 9.27 -12.31 -20.80
CA GLY A 151 7.99 -13.02 -20.63
C GLY A 151 7.22 -12.67 -19.36
N LEU A 152 6.36 -13.58 -18.93
CA LEU A 152 5.39 -13.36 -17.84
C LEU A 152 6.06 -12.95 -16.52
N ALA A 153 7.23 -13.50 -16.19
CA ALA A 153 7.94 -13.15 -14.96
C ALA A 153 8.40 -11.69 -14.96
N GLY A 154 8.86 -11.18 -16.10
CA GLY A 154 9.20 -9.77 -16.27
C GLY A 154 7.97 -8.88 -16.18
N GLU A 155 6.88 -9.26 -16.83
CA GLU A 155 5.62 -8.49 -16.79
C GLU A 155 5.02 -8.42 -15.39
N VAL A 156 5.05 -9.53 -14.65
CA VAL A 156 4.65 -9.58 -13.24
C VAL A 156 5.60 -8.73 -12.43
N GLY A 157 6.93 -8.90 -12.53
CA GLY A 157 7.87 -8.15 -11.71
C GLY A 157 7.88 -6.63 -11.93
N SER A 158 7.51 -6.19 -13.14
CA SER A 158 7.48 -4.77 -13.54
C SER A 158 6.07 -4.17 -13.56
N TRP A 159 5.06 -4.86 -13.01
CA TRP A 159 3.65 -4.48 -13.14
C TRP A 159 3.35 -3.01 -12.82
N MET A 160 4.09 -2.41 -11.88
CA MET A 160 3.94 -1.02 -11.40
C MET A 160 4.27 0.01 -12.50
N VAL A 161 5.33 -0.24 -13.28
CA VAL A 161 5.77 0.67 -14.35
C VAL A 161 5.14 0.35 -15.71
N LEU A 162 4.50 -0.82 -15.84
CA LEU A 162 3.77 -1.16 -17.05
C LEU A 162 2.47 -0.35 -17.17
N SER A 163 2.13 -0.03 -18.42
CA SER A 163 0.83 0.55 -18.76
C SER A 163 -0.30 -0.35 -18.24
N PRO A 164 -1.36 0.23 -17.62
CA PRO A 164 -2.50 -0.53 -17.11
C PRO A 164 -3.31 -1.24 -18.21
N ALA A 165 -3.02 -1.00 -19.49
CA ALA A 165 -3.71 -1.62 -20.61
C ALA A 165 -3.44 -3.13 -20.79
N THR A 166 -2.46 -3.72 -20.09
CA THR A 166 -2.17 -5.15 -20.23
C THR A 166 -2.86 -6.01 -19.16
N THR A 167 -3.25 -7.22 -19.54
CA THR A 167 -3.91 -8.19 -18.64
C THR A 167 -3.04 -8.52 -17.42
N VAL A 168 -1.73 -8.68 -17.61
CA VAL A 168 -0.80 -9.02 -16.52
C VAL A 168 -0.62 -7.84 -15.56
N SER A 169 -0.47 -6.63 -16.10
CA SER A 169 -0.33 -5.43 -15.29
C SER A 169 -1.60 -5.14 -14.48
N THR A 170 -2.79 -5.41 -15.02
CA THR A 170 -4.04 -5.29 -14.26
C THR A 170 -4.28 -6.46 -13.32
N GLY A 171 -3.98 -7.69 -13.72
CA GLY A 171 -4.29 -8.89 -12.95
C GLY A 171 -3.41 -9.07 -11.71
N THR A 172 -2.10 -8.80 -11.84
CA THR A 172 -1.12 -8.98 -10.74
C THR A 172 -1.51 -8.23 -9.47
N PRO A 173 -1.87 -6.93 -9.50
CA PRO A 173 -2.13 -6.14 -8.29
C PRO A 173 -3.42 -6.56 -7.60
N TRP A 174 -4.45 -6.89 -8.36
CA TRP A 174 -5.71 -7.40 -7.80
C TRP A 174 -5.55 -8.79 -7.19
N ALA A 175 -4.73 -9.66 -7.81
CA ALA A 175 -4.40 -10.96 -7.24
C ALA A 175 -3.60 -10.81 -5.93
N LEU A 176 -2.62 -9.90 -5.87
CA LEU A 176 -1.88 -9.58 -4.66
C LEU A 176 -2.79 -9.00 -3.58
N LEU A 177 -3.70 -8.09 -3.93
CA LEU A 177 -4.69 -7.55 -3.01
C LEU A 177 -5.56 -8.67 -2.42
N ALA A 178 -6.14 -9.51 -3.28
CA ALA A 178 -7.04 -10.57 -2.87
C ALA A 178 -6.33 -11.59 -1.96
N THR A 179 -5.17 -12.09 -2.40
CA THR A 179 -4.39 -13.09 -1.66
C THR A 179 -3.84 -12.54 -0.35
N GLY A 180 -3.23 -11.35 -0.37
CA GLY A 180 -2.71 -10.69 0.82
C GLY A 180 -3.78 -10.35 1.83
N THR A 181 -4.89 -9.77 1.39
CA THR A 181 -6.02 -9.45 2.27
C THR A 181 -6.61 -10.71 2.87
N LEU A 182 -6.83 -11.76 2.08
CA LEU A 182 -7.40 -13.02 2.56
C LEU A 182 -6.49 -13.68 3.60
N LEU A 183 -5.20 -13.84 3.28
CA LEU A 183 -4.25 -14.47 4.19
C LEU A 183 -4.09 -13.66 5.48
N TYR A 184 -4.00 -12.33 5.39
CA TYR A 184 -3.89 -11.48 6.57
C TYR A 184 -5.19 -11.45 7.40
N ALA A 185 -6.35 -11.46 6.75
CA ALA A 185 -7.62 -11.52 7.45
C ALA A 185 -7.76 -12.82 8.26
N LEU A 186 -7.37 -13.96 7.68
CA LEU A 186 -7.47 -15.26 8.31
C LEU A 186 -6.39 -15.49 9.37
N ALA A 187 -5.12 -15.25 9.04
CA ALA A 187 -3.99 -15.59 9.90
C ALA A 187 -3.57 -14.43 10.82
N GLY A 188 -3.67 -13.19 10.35
CA GLY A 188 -3.07 -12.02 11.00
C GLY A 188 -1.55 -11.98 10.85
N PRO A 189 -0.86 -11.08 11.58
CA PRO A 189 0.58 -10.97 11.49
C PRO A 189 1.30 -12.16 12.13
N ARG A 190 2.46 -12.54 11.58
CA ARG A 190 3.38 -13.51 12.21
C ARG A 190 3.95 -12.95 13.52
N ARG A 191 4.30 -13.87 14.43
CA ARG A 191 4.97 -13.57 15.71
C ARG A 191 6.43 -13.21 15.53
#